data_AF-A0A7W2SND6-F1
#
_entry.id   AF-A0A7W2SND6-F1
#
_cell.length_a   1.000
_cell.length_b   1.000
_cell.length_c   1.000
_cell.angle_alpha   90.00
_cell.angle_beta   90.00
_cell.angle_gamma   90.00
#
_symmetry.space_group_name_H-M   'P 1'
#
loop_
_entity.id
_entity.type
_entity.pdbx_description
1 polymer ?
#
loop_
_entity_poly.entity_id
_entity_poly.type
_entity_poly.pdbx_seq_one_letter_code
_entity_poly.pdbx_strand_id
1 'polypeptide(L)'
;MMHIVINITEDLDSLDNNDKIIAIGSSKIIQYQYQSSAEMMGNYFKIIDESNSQILTLINKYTIQSSQYFPVFSFSNIYSGINNIEVLKERQRTKVQSAIDSITAPCKVKHNTISEIMADASVTESNKYNAILWSTYNGDLSLQEVEEFLRIFPNKSDTPYRRLLCAYDIKKYDI
;
A
#
# COMPACT_ATOMS: atom_id res chain seq x y z
N MET A 1 33.01 25.39 6.37
CA MET A 1 31.66 25.52 6.95
C MET A 1 30.74 26.00 5.85
N MET A 2 29.65 25.26 5.64
CA MET A 2 28.47 25.55 4.83
C MET A 2 28.63 25.51 3.29
N HIS A 3 28.28 24.35 2.72
CA HIS A 3 27.97 24.21 1.30
C HIS A 3 26.55 24.71 1.04
N ILE A 4 26.43 25.53 -0.01
CA ILE A 4 25.24 26.26 -0.44
C ILE A 4 24.21 25.25 -0.98
N VAL A 5 22.98 25.32 -0.48
CA VAL A 5 21.81 24.66 -1.05
C VAL A 5 21.19 25.63 -2.04
N ILE A 6 21.25 25.29 -3.33
CA ILE A 6 20.61 26.06 -4.40
C ILE A 6 19.28 25.38 -4.73
N ASN A 7 18.19 25.99 -4.30
CA ASN A 7 16.85 25.70 -4.81
C ASN A 7 16.77 26.19 -6.26
N ILE A 8 16.79 25.28 -7.22
CA ILE A 8 16.50 25.61 -8.61
C ILE A 8 14.98 25.59 -8.77
N THR A 9 14.36 26.74 -8.49
CA THR A 9 13.08 27.13 -9.09
C THR A 9 13.41 28.05 -10.25
N GLU A 10 13.67 27.48 -11.43
CA GLU A 10 13.73 28.22 -12.69
C GLU A 10 12.66 27.68 -13.64
N ASP A 11 11.99 28.62 -14.29
CA ASP A 11 10.76 28.49 -15.08
C ASP A 11 10.70 27.28 -16.01
N LEU A 12 9.84 26.32 -15.65
CA LEU A 12 9.45 25.13 -16.43
C LEU A 12 8.72 25.45 -17.76
N ASP A 13 8.46 26.74 -18.03
CA ASP A 13 7.73 27.20 -19.22
C ASP A 13 8.67 27.56 -20.39
N SER A 14 9.99 27.50 -20.21
CA SER A 14 10.99 27.82 -21.25
C SER A 14 11.66 26.61 -21.91
N LEU A 15 11.32 25.38 -21.51
CA LEU A 15 11.94 24.16 -22.03
C LEU A 15 11.20 23.60 -23.25
N ASP A 16 11.95 23.23 -24.29
CA ASP A 16 11.43 22.51 -25.46
C ASP A 16 10.79 21.18 -25.00
N ASN A 17 9.75 20.71 -25.69
CA ASN A 17 8.93 19.59 -25.22
C ASN A 17 9.76 18.32 -24.98
N ASN A 18 10.83 18.10 -25.75
CA ASN A 18 11.76 16.98 -25.56
C ASN A 18 12.58 17.12 -24.27
N ASP A 19 13.07 18.32 -23.94
CA ASP A 19 13.82 18.57 -22.71
C ASP A 19 12.90 18.53 -21.48
N LYS A 20 11.64 18.95 -21.62
CA LYS A 20 10.61 18.80 -20.59
C LYS A 20 10.28 17.32 -20.35
N ILE A 21 10.20 16.49 -21.40
CA ILE A 21 10.02 15.03 -21.27
C ILE A 21 11.24 14.39 -20.56
N ILE A 22 12.46 14.80 -20.90
CA ILE A 22 13.69 14.29 -20.28
C ILE A 22 13.79 14.73 -18.82
N ALA A 23 13.46 15.99 -18.51
CA ALA A 23 13.45 16.54 -17.15
C ALA A 23 12.36 15.89 -16.27
N ILE A 24 11.17 15.61 -16.83
CA ILE A 24 10.10 14.88 -16.12
C ILE A 24 10.49 13.42 -15.92
N GLY A 25 11.09 12.78 -16.93
CA GLY A 25 11.59 11.41 -16.86
C GLY A 25 12.69 11.26 -15.81
N SER A 26 13.68 12.15 -15.81
CA SER A 26 14.77 12.18 -14.83
C SER A 26 14.27 12.55 -13.44
N SER A 27 13.34 13.50 -13.31
CA SER A 27 12.73 13.87 -12.02
C SER A 27 11.94 12.71 -11.42
N LYS A 28 11.14 11.98 -12.21
CA LYS A 28 10.45 10.77 -11.73
C LYS A 28 11.46 9.71 -11.28
N ILE A 29 12.50 9.44 -12.07
CA ILE A 29 13.56 8.48 -11.72
C ILE A 29 14.27 8.89 -10.42
N ILE A 30 14.63 10.17 -10.27
CA ILE A 30 15.30 10.70 -9.08
C ILE A 30 14.37 10.67 -7.86
N GLN A 31 13.10 11.05 -7.99
CA GLN A 31 12.11 10.95 -6.90
C GLN A 31 11.98 9.52 -6.39
N TYR A 32 11.97 8.54 -7.30
CA TYR A 32 11.92 7.13 -6.91
C TYR A 32 13.16 6.71 -6.14
N GLN A 33 14.37 7.17 -6.47
CA GLN A 33 15.60 6.76 -5.76
C GLN A 33 15.59 7.02 -4.24
N TYR A 34 14.72 7.91 -3.74
CA TYR A 34 14.65 8.30 -2.34
C TYR A 34 13.32 7.98 -1.65
N GLN A 35 12.48 7.15 -2.26
CA GLN A 35 11.20 6.77 -1.66
C GLN A 35 11.40 5.87 -0.43
N SER A 36 10.68 6.16 0.65
CA SER A 36 10.59 5.31 1.85
C SER A 36 9.61 4.15 1.68
N SER A 37 9.72 3.11 2.53
CA SER A 37 8.75 2.00 2.54
C SER A 37 7.31 2.47 2.83
N ALA A 38 7.15 3.54 3.61
CA ALA A 38 5.86 4.16 3.90
C ALA A 38 5.22 4.81 2.67
N GLU A 39 6.01 5.57 1.91
CA GLU A 39 5.55 6.18 0.66
C GLU A 39 5.28 5.13 -0.42
N MET A 40 6.06 4.05 -0.45
CA MET A 40 5.81 2.92 -1.36
C MET A 40 4.42 2.31 -1.12
N MET A 41 4.02 2.13 0.14
CA MET A 41 2.66 1.69 0.47
C MET A 41 1.60 2.73 0.10
N GLY A 42 1.86 4.03 0.30
CA GLY A 42 0.92 5.08 -0.10
C GLY A 42 0.69 5.12 -1.62
N ASN A 43 1.72 4.75 -2.39
CA ASN A 43 1.69 4.66 -3.85
C ASN A 43 1.40 3.25 -4.36
N TYR A 44 1.01 2.30 -3.50
CA TYR A 44 0.85 0.89 -3.83
C TYR A 44 0.09 0.64 -5.15
N PHE A 45 -1.12 1.21 -5.29
CA PHE A 45 -1.92 0.99 -6.49
C PHE A 45 -1.31 1.65 -7.73
N LYS A 46 -0.70 2.83 -7.59
CA LYS A 46 -0.01 3.48 -8.70
C LYS A 46 1.14 2.60 -9.21
N ILE A 47 1.89 1.97 -8.30
CA ILE A 47 3.00 1.07 -8.65
C ILE A 47 2.50 -0.15 -9.40
N ILE A 48 1.36 -0.72 -8.97
CA ILE A 48 0.72 -1.87 -9.63
C ILE A 48 0.18 -1.48 -11.00
N ASP A 49 -0.56 -0.38 -11.08
CA ASP A 49 -1.17 0.13 -12.33
C ASP A 49 -0.09 0.43 -13.38
N GLU A 50 1.05 0.99 -12.95
CA GLU A 50 2.20 1.28 -13.82
C GLU A 50 3.11 0.07 -14.05
N SER A 51 2.89 -1.05 -13.33
CA SER A 51 3.80 -2.22 -13.31
C SER A 51 5.28 -1.83 -13.15
N ASN A 52 5.52 -0.83 -12.30
CA ASN A 52 6.82 -0.16 -12.22
C ASN A 52 7.83 -1.04 -11.47
N SER A 53 8.59 -1.86 -12.19
CA SER A 53 9.59 -2.74 -11.57
C SER A 53 10.80 -1.98 -11.03
N GLN A 54 11.14 -0.80 -11.59
CA GLN A 54 12.28 0.00 -11.17
C GLN A 54 12.14 0.50 -9.73
N ILE A 55 10.94 0.97 -9.34
CA ILE A 55 10.67 1.42 -7.96
C ILE A 55 10.78 0.26 -6.96
N LEU A 56 10.41 -0.96 -7.37
CA LEU A 56 10.43 -2.15 -6.52
C LEU A 56 11.86 -2.62 -6.20
N THR A 57 12.86 -2.20 -6.99
CA THR A 57 14.28 -2.45 -6.66
C THR A 57 14.70 -1.82 -5.32
N LEU A 58 14.00 -0.79 -4.87
CA LEU A 58 14.26 -0.10 -3.61
C LEU A 58 13.89 -0.94 -2.38
N ILE A 59 13.02 -1.93 -2.53
CA ILE A 59 12.64 -2.85 -1.45
C ILE A 59 13.89 -3.49 -0.83
N ASN A 60 14.89 -3.83 -1.66
CA ASN A 60 16.15 -4.43 -1.22
C ASN A 60 17.01 -3.50 -0.37
N LYS A 61 16.74 -2.19 -0.38
CA LYS A 61 17.43 -1.18 0.43
C LYS A 61 16.70 -0.90 1.75
N TYR A 62 15.44 -1.30 1.88
CA TYR A 62 14.65 -1.05 3.07
C TYR A 62 14.94 -2.07 4.17
N THR A 63 14.96 -1.60 5.41
CA THR A 63 14.83 -2.49 6.58
C THR A 63 13.35 -2.58 6.96
N ILE A 64 12.64 -3.58 6.43
CA ILE A 64 11.23 -3.81 6.75
C ILE A 64 11.15 -4.60 8.05
N GLN A 65 10.72 -3.91 9.11
CA GLN A 65 10.58 -4.51 10.44
C GLN A 65 9.41 -5.50 10.48
N SER A 66 9.51 -6.56 11.28
CA SER A 66 8.41 -7.52 11.49
C SER A 66 7.17 -6.90 12.15
N SER A 67 7.34 -5.76 12.84
CA SER A 67 6.26 -4.98 13.42
C SER A 67 5.44 -4.21 12.38
N GLN A 68 6.02 -3.93 11.21
CA GLN A 68 5.43 -3.11 10.16
C GLN A 68 4.56 -3.94 9.22
N TYR A 69 3.39 -3.40 8.86
CA TYR A 69 2.62 -3.89 7.71
C TYR A 69 3.34 -3.51 6.42
N PHE A 70 3.53 -4.46 5.53
CA PHE A 70 4.12 -4.24 4.21
C PHE A 70 3.55 -5.25 3.21
N PRO A 71 2.88 -4.82 2.14
CA PRO A 71 2.40 -5.71 1.09
C PRO A 71 3.56 -6.15 0.21
N VAL A 72 3.61 -7.43 -0.17
CA VAL A 72 4.72 -7.96 -0.98
C VAL A 72 4.29 -8.94 -2.06
N PHE A 73 3.06 -9.48 -2.02
CA PHE A 73 2.62 -10.49 -2.99
C PHE A 73 2.53 -9.87 -4.39
N SER A 74 1.76 -8.79 -4.55
CA SER A 74 1.69 -8.03 -5.81
C SER A 74 3.06 -7.57 -6.30
N PHE A 75 3.90 -7.05 -5.39
CA PHE A 75 5.23 -6.57 -5.75
C PHE A 75 6.13 -7.70 -6.25
N SER A 76 6.05 -8.89 -5.66
CA SER A 76 6.81 -10.05 -6.12
C SER A 76 6.34 -10.59 -7.48
N ASN A 77 5.07 -10.37 -7.83
CA ASN A 77 4.55 -10.71 -9.15
C ASN A 77 5.05 -9.75 -10.25
N ILE A 78 5.38 -8.50 -9.89
CA ILE A 78 5.91 -7.48 -10.83
C ILE A 78 7.44 -7.56 -10.91
N TYR A 79 8.11 -7.79 -9.79
CA TYR A 79 9.58 -7.81 -9.72
C TYR A 79 10.07 -9.00 -8.88
N SER A 80 10.70 -9.97 -9.56
CA SER A 80 11.22 -11.20 -8.94
C SER A 80 12.55 -11.02 -8.19
N GLY A 81 13.21 -9.86 -8.29
CA GLY A 81 14.50 -9.59 -7.66
C GLY A 81 14.43 -9.13 -6.20
N ILE A 82 13.30 -9.35 -5.51
CA ILE A 82 13.13 -8.96 -4.11
C ILE A 82 13.89 -9.94 -3.20
N ASN A 83 14.80 -9.43 -2.40
CA ASN A 83 15.59 -10.19 -1.44
C ASN A 83 14.71 -10.69 -0.28
N ASN A 84 14.96 -11.92 0.18
CA ASN A 84 14.23 -12.55 1.29
C ASN A 84 12.70 -12.58 1.09
N ILE A 85 12.23 -12.70 -0.15
CA ILE A 85 10.81 -12.59 -0.49
C ILE A 85 9.92 -13.54 0.33
N GLU A 86 10.32 -14.80 0.50
CA GLU A 86 9.54 -15.78 1.27
C GLU A 86 9.41 -15.39 2.75
N VAL A 87 10.45 -14.79 3.33
CA VAL A 87 10.39 -14.25 4.70
C VAL A 87 9.43 -13.06 4.78
N LEU A 88 9.42 -12.19 3.76
CA LEU A 88 8.50 -11.05 3.71
C LEU A 88 7.04 -11.50 3.55
N LYS A 89 6.78 -12.47 2.67
CA LYS A 89 5.44 -13.07 2.48
C LYS A 89 4.94 -13.69 3.78
N GLU A 90 5.77 -14.45 4.47
CA GLU A 90 5.39 -15.08 5.73
C GLU A 90 5.13 -14.06 6.85
N ARG A 91 5.93 -12.99 6.91
CA ARG A 91 5.68 -11.87 7.82
C ARG A 91 4.35 -11.21 7.55
N GLN A 92 4.01 -10.95 6.28
CA GLN A 92 2.73 -10.37 5.91
C GLN A 92 1.57 -11.28 6.32
N ARG A 93 1.65 -12.59 6.01
CA ARG A 93 0.64 -13.59 6.43
C ARG A 93 0.46 -13.63 7.94
N THR A 94 1.54 -13.81 8.70
CA THR A 94 1.50 -13.86 10.17
C THR A 94 0.91 -12.57 10.75
N LYS A 95 1.27 -11.39 10.20
CA LYS A 95 0.79 -10.10 10.70
C LYS A 95 -0.69 -9.90 10.46
N VAL A 96 -1.18 -10.24 9.26
CA VAL A 96 -2.60 -10.18 8.93
C VAL A 96 -3.38 -11.19 9.76
N GLN A 97 -2.90 -12.43 9.88
CA GLN A 97 -3.54 -13.45 10.70
C GLN A 97 -3.68 -13.01 12.16
N SER A 98 -2.60 -12.51 12.76
CA SER A 98 -2.60 -12.00 14.14
C SER A 98 -3.62 -10.86 14.32
N ALA A 99 -3.76 -10.01 13.30
CA ALA A 99 -4.75 -8.94 13.33
C ALA A 99 -6.17 -9.50 13.29
N ILE A 100 -6.45 -10.49 12.43
CA ILE A 100 -7.76 -11.17 12.35
C ILE A 100 -8.09 -11.88 13.65
N ASP A 101 -7.14 -12.58 14.26
CA ASP A 101 -7.33 -13.33 15.50
C ASP A 101 -7.67 -12.40 16.68
N SER A 102 -7.17 -11.16 16.66
CA SER A 102 -7.46 -10.14 17.66
C SER A 102 -8.85 -9.49 17.52
N ILE A 103 -9.56 -9.74 16.41
CA ILE A 103 -10.87 -9.14 16.14
C ILE A 103 -11.94 -9.78 17.03
N THR A 104 -12.63 -8.95 17.79
CA THR A 104 -13.70 -9.35 18.70
C THR A 104 -14.99 -9.70 17.98
N ALA A 105 -15.85 -10.50 18.62
CA ALA A 105 -17.11 -10.97 18.05
C ALA A 105 -18.02 -9.87 17.47
N PRO A 106 -18.15 -8.66 18.06
CA PRO A 106 -18.98 -7.59 17.50
C PRO A 106 -18.56 -7.10 16.11
N CYS A 107 -17.32 -7.35 15.69
CA CYS A 107 -16.84 -6.97 14.36
C CYS A 107 -17.10 -8.06 13.30
N LYS A 108 -17.49 -9.27 13.72
CA LYS A 108 -17.68 -10.44 12.85
C LYS A 108 -19.09 -10.43 12.26
N VAL A 109 -19.35 -9.41 11.45
CA VAL A 109 -20.65 -9.11 10.84
C VAL A 109 -20.84 -9.86 9.52
N LYS A 110 -22.10 -10.13 9.18
CA LYS A 110 -22.49 -10.77 7.92
C LYS A 110 -22.99 -9.72 6.92
N HIS A 111 -22.08 -8.85 6.49
CA HIS A 111 -22.34 -7.85 5.46
C HIS A 111 -21.47 -8.14 4.26
N ASN A 112 -22.01 -7.85 3.07
CA ASN A 112 -21.33 -8.16 1.81
C ASN A 112 -20.84 -6.90 1.09
N THR A 113 -21.14 -5.73 1.65
CA THR A 113 -20.62 -4.44 1.18
C THR A 113 -20.00 -3.64 2.33
N ILE A 114 -19.01 -2.80 2.00
CA ILE A 114 -18.41 -1.86 2.95
C ILE A 114 -19.45 -0.84 3.42
N SER A 115 -20.35 -0.43 2.53
CA SER A 115 -21.42 0.52 2.87
C SER A 115 -22.36 -0.01 3.95
N GLU A 116 -22.76 -1.29 3.88
CA GLU A 116 -23.56 -1.94 4.93
C GLU A 116 -22.81 -1.97 6.26
N ILE A 117 -21.52 -2.32 6.24
CA ILE A 117 -20.68 -2.32 7.45
C ILE A 117 -20.61 -0.91 8.05
N MET A 118 -20.41 0.12 7.24
CA MET A 118 -20.35 1.51 7.71
C MET A 118 -21.70 1.98 8.27
N ALA A 119 -22.82 1.58 7.68
CA ALA A 119 -24.16 1.96 8.14
C ALA A 119 -24.65 1.19 9.39
N ASP A 120 -24.03 0.05 9.72
CA ASP A 120 -24.49 -0.81 10.81
C ASP A 120 -24.28 -0.19 12.22
N ALA A 121 -25.35 0.32 12.82
CA ALA A 121 -25.30 0.92 14.16
C ALA A 121 -24.89 -0.05 15.28
N SER A 122 -24.91 -1.37 15.04
CA SER A 122 -24.43 -2.37 16.01
C SER A 122 -22.90 -2.46 16.07
N VAL A 123 -22.20 -1.99 15.02
CA VAL A 123 -20.74 -1.89 14.98
C VAL A 123 -20.33 -0.47 15.34
N THR A 124 -19.56 -0.31 16.42
CA THR A 124 -19.04 0.99 16.83
C THR A 124 -18.12 1.59 15.76
N GLU A 125 -18.05 2.92 15.70
CA GLU A 125 -17.21 3.64 14.73
C GLU A 125 -15.74 3.16 14.74
N SER A 126 -15.18 2.97 15.94
CA SER A 126 -13.82 2.46 16.15
C SER A 126 -13.60 1.04 15.62
N ASN A 127 -14.66 0.26 15.43
CA ASN A 127 -14.61 -1.13 14.99
C ASN A 127 -14.96 -1.32 13.51
N LYS A 128 -15.43 -0.29 12.80
CA LYS A 128 -15.79 -0.39 11.37
C LYS A 128 -14.67 -0.94 10.51
N TYR A 129 -13.45 -0.43 10.69
CA TYR A 129 -12.29 -0.93 9.96
C TYR A 129 -11.87 -2.36 10.36
N ASN A 130 -12.15 -2.80 11.59
CA ASN A 130 -11.95 -4.19 11.98
C ASN A 130 -12.98 -5.10 11.30
N ALA A 131 -14.24 -4.66 11.23
CA ALA A 131 -15.29 -5.39 10.53
C ALA A 131 -14.98 -5.52 9.03
N ILE A 132 -14.57 -4.44 8.37
CA ILE A 132 -14.14 -4.46 6.96
C ILE A 132 -12.98 -5.44 6.77
N LEU A 133 -11.94 -5.36 7.61
CA LEU A 133 -10.80 -6.27 7.55
C LEU A 133 -11.22 -7.75 7.69
N TRP A 134 -12.10 -8.05 8.65
CA TRP A 134 -12.60 -9.39 8.87
C TRP A 134 -13.39 -9.89 7.65
N SER A 135 -14.34 -9.11 7.15
CA SER A 135 -15.17 -9.47 5.99
C SER A 135 -14.34 -9.61 4.71
N THR A 136 -13.31 -8.76 4.49
CA THR A 136 -12.35 -8.93 3.39
C THR A 136 -11.59 -10.25 3.51
N TYR A 137 -11.09 -10.57 4.69
CA TYR A 137 -10.27 -11.77 4.90
C TYR A 137 -11.08 -13.06 4.71
N ASN A 138 -12.32 -13.10 5.20
CA ASN A 138 -13.22 -14.25 5.01
C ASN A 138 -13.79 -14.36 3.60
N GLY A 139 -13.65 -13.32 2.78
CA GLY A 139 -14.16 -13.31 1.40
C GLY A 139 -15.63 -12.93 1.27
N ASP A 140 -16.19 -12.28 2.29
CA ASP A 140 -17.56 -11.76 2.26
C ASP A 140 -17.65 -10.46 1.42
N LEU A 141 -16.55 -9.70 1.36
CA LEU A 141 -16.44 -8.50 0.52
C LEU A 141 -15.77 -8.83 -0.82
N SER A 142 -16.30 -8.24 -1.90
CA SER A 142 -15.63 -8.32 -3.20
C SER A 142 -14.28 -7.59 -3.17
N LEU A 143 -13.24 -8.18 -3.75
CA LEU A 143 -11.93 -7.53 -3.81
C LEU A 143 -11.95 -6.24 -4.64
N GLN A 144 -12.87 -6.12 -5.60
CA GLN A 144 -13.06 -4.88 -6.36
C GLN A 144 -13.49 -3.73 -5.45
N GLU A 145 -14.52 -3.93 -4.62
CA GLU A 145 -15.00 -2.89 -3.70
C GLU A 145 -13.92 -2.53 -2.67
N VAL A 146 -13.19 -3.52 -2.15
CA VAL A 146 -12.08 -3.29 -1.21
C VAL A 146 -10.97 -2.45 -1.85
N GLU A 147 -10.66 -2.69 -3.13
CA GLU A 147 -9.71 -1.89 -3.88
C GLU A 147 -10.18 -0.44 -4.05
N GLU A 148 -11.43 -0.24 -4.49
CA GLU A 148 -12.04 1.08 -4.66
C GLU A 148 -11.97 1.88 -3.35
N PHE A 149 -12.32 1.23 -2.24
CA PHE A 149 -12.24 1.80 -0.90
C PHE A 149 -10.81 2.17 -0.48
N LEU A 150 -9.83 1.29 -0.73
CA LEU A 150 -8.42 1.55 -0.40
C LEU A 150 -7.84 2.70 -1.26
N ARG A 151 -8.26 2.85 -2.52
CA ARG A 151 -7.77 3.92 -3.41
C ARG A 151 -8.18 5.30 -2.91
N ILE A 152 -9.40 5.43 -2.41
CA ILE A 152 -9.97 6.68 -1.88
C ILE A 152 -9.71 6.89 -0.37
N PHE A 153 -9.05 5.94 0.30
CA PHE A 153 -8.80 6.03 1.74
C PHE A 153 -8.05 7.33 2.09
N PRO A 154 -8.56 8.15 3.03
CA PRO A 154 -8.11 9.53 3.21
C PRO A 154 -6.66 9.63 3.67
N ASN A 155 -6.23 8.75 4.56
CA ASN A 155 -4.87 8.73 5.07
C ASN A 155 -4.21 7.35 4.87
N LYS A 156 -3.34 7.26 3.86
CA LYS A 156 -2.62 6.03 3.52
C LYS A 156 -1.43 5.73 4.44
N SER A 157 -1.13 6.62 5.39
CA SER A 157 -0.15 6.35 6.44
C SER A 157 -0.74 5.63 7.66
N ASP A 158 -2.08 5.58 7.76
CA ASP A 158 -2.78 5.04 8.92
C ASP A 158 -2.69 3.51 9.02
N THR A 159 -2.69 3.02 10.26
CA THR A 159 -2.62 1.60 10.56
C THR A 159 -3.82 0.82 9.98
N PRO A 160 -5.09 1.28 10.12
CA PRO A 160 -6.23 0.67 9.43
C PRO A 160 -6.01 0.47 7.93
N TYR A 161 -5.52 1.49 7.22
CA TYR A 161 -5.22 1.40 5.79
C TYR A 161 -4.18 0.33 5.49
N ARG A 162 -2.99 0.41 6.11
CA ARG A 162 -1.88 -0.52 5.81
C ARG A 162 -2.24 -1.97 6.13
N ARG A 163 -3.01 -2.16 7.18
CA ARG A 163 -3.51 -3.48 7.60
C ARG A 163 -4.50 -4.06 6.59
N LEU A 164 -5.50 -3.28 6.18
CA LEU A 164 -6.46 -3.71 5.16
C LEU A 164 -5.78 -3.93 3.80
N LEU A 165 -4.83 -3.06 3.44
CA LEU A 165 -4.02 -3.20 2.23
C LEU A 165 -3.26 -4.53 2.19
N CYS A 166 -2.62 -4.92 3.30
CA CYS A 166 -1.90 -6.21 3.37
C CYS A 166 -2.84 -7.42 3.28
N ALA A 167 -4.04 -7.33 3.87
CA ALA A 167 -5.03 -8.40 3.75
C ALA A 167 -5.54 -8.53 2.30
N TYR A 168 -5.85 -7.40 1.67
CA TYR A 168 -6.22 -7.34 0.26
C TYR A 168 -5.12 -7.91 -0.67
N ASP A 169 -3.87 -7.51 -0.45
CA ASP A 169 -2.72 -7.98 -1.24
C ASP A 169 -2.55 -9.50 -1.18
N ILE A 170 -2.67 -10.11 0.01
CA ILE A 170 -2.70 -11.58 0.15
C ILE A 170 -3.87 -12.16 -0.63
N LYS A 171 -5.09 -11.70 -0.37
CA LYS A 171 -6.31 -12.28 -0.94
C LYS A 171 -6.37 -12.20 -2.47
N LYS A 172 -5.74 -11.19 -3.07
CA LYS A 172 -5.73 -10.99 -4.51
C LYS A 172 -4.58 -11.70 -5.22
N TYR A 173 -3.42 -11.88 -4.56
CA TYR A 173 -2.17 -12.25 -5.25
C TYR A 173 -1.43 -13.45 -4.67
N ASP A 174 -1.85 -14.02 -3.53
CA ASP A 174 -1.35 -15.31 -3.02
C ASP A 174 -2.05 -16.45 -3.78
N ILE A 175 -1.49 -16.81 -4.94
CA ILE A 175 -1.94 -17.88 -5.86
C ILE A 175 -1.10 -19.13 -5.65
#